data_AF-A0A5H2YFU3-F1
#
_entry.id   AF-A0A5H2YFU3-F1
#
_cell.length_a   1.000
_cell.length_b   1.000
_cell.length_c   1.000
_cell.angle_alpha   90.00
_cell.angle_beta   90.00
_cell.angle_gamma   90.00
#
_symmetry.space_group_name_H-M   'P 1'
#
loop_
_entity.id
_entity.type
_entity.pdbx_description
1 polymer ?
#
loop_
_entity_poly.entity_id
_entity_poly.type
_entity_poly.pdbx_seq_one_letter_code
_entity_poly.pdbx_strand_id
1 'polypeptide(L)'
;MTSPAFSTPREFLAELSEKFQVFRDHLPLAIGINQQLAALYPEIDPKLLKVSLFRHTNSVRYLKNMEKATQRHDLQGNAAGEVAEEHRQHAAEVLKERFKKQAEQRRAEAAAKKAEEDAKKAEAQRAAKLTALAEKFGRK
;
A
#
# COMPACT_ATOMS: atom_id res chain seq x y z
N MET A 1 -0.26 -9.75 -32.33
CA MET A 1 0.36 -9.05 -31.19
C MET A 1 -0.48 -9.35 -29.97
N THR A 2 -0.10 -10.36 -29.19
CA THR A 2 -0.83 -10.79 -28.00
C THR A 2 -0.70 -9.70 -26.95
N SER A 3 -1.81 -9.02 -26.63
CA SER A 3 -1.85 -8.02 -25.57
C SER A 3 -1.36 -8.63 -24.26
N PRO A 4 -0.56 -7.91 -23.43
CA PRO A 4 -0.35 -8.36 -22.06
C PRO A 4 -1.71 -8.37 -21.37
N ALA A 5 -2.16 -9.54 -20.89
CA ALA A 5 -3.45 -9.65 -20.21
C ALA A 5 -3.55 -8.72 -18.98
N PHE A 6 -2.40 -8.35 -18.40
CA PHE A 6 -2.29 -7.37 -17.31
C PHE A 6 -1.03 -6.52 -17.50
N SER A 7 -1.16 -5.20 -17.40
CA SER A 7 -0.03 -4.27 -17.54
C SER A 7 0.56 -3.89 -16.19
N THR A 8 -0.29 -3.84 -15.15
CA THR A 8 0.14 -3.42 -13.81
C THR A 8 0.06 -4.56 -12.78
N PRO A 9 0.97 -4.58 -11.78
CA PRO A 9 0.87 -5.50 -10.64
C PRO A 9 -0.43 -5.35 -9.85
N ARG A 10 -1.11 -4.21 -9.96
CA ARG A 10 -2.37 -3.94 -9.26
C ARG A 10 -3.54 -4.62 -9.95
N GLU A 11 -3.61 -4.52 -11.28
CA GLU A 11 -4.61 -5.22 -12.09
C GLU A 11 -4.53 -6.72 -11.88
N PHE A 12 -3.32 -7.28 -11.93
CA PHE A 12 -3.14 -8.71 -11.73
C PHE A 12 -3.56 -9.16 -10.32
N LEU A 13 -3.27 -8.38 -9.28
CA LEU A 13 -3.75 -8.68 -7.93
C LEU A 13 -5.27 -8.57 -7.79
N ALA A 14 -5.91 -7.65 -8.52
CA ALA A 14 -7.37 -7.52 -8.52
C ALA A 14 -8.03 -8.78 -9.10
N GLU A 15 -7.57 -9.24 -10.26
CA GLU A 15 -8.01 -10.49 -10.88
C GLU A 15 -7.84 -11.69 -9.93
N LEU A 16 -6.67 -11.80 -9.28
CA LEU A 16 -6.41 -12.87 -8.31
C LEU A 16 -7.36 -12.81 -7.11
N SER A 17 -7.70 -11.61 -6.63
CA SER A 17 -8.62 -11.42 -5.50
C SER A 17 -10.09 -11.73 -5.86
N GLU A 18 -10.46 -11.59 -7.13
CA GLU A 18 -11.78 -11.99 -7.61
C GLU A 18 -11.89 -13.50 -7.67
N LYS A 19 -10.88 -14.16 -8.25
CA LYS A 19 -10.87 -15.62 -8.48
C LYS A 19 -10.56 -16.45 -7.24
N PHE A 20 -9.70 -15.95 -6.35
CA PHE A 20 -9.20 -16.73 -5.22
C PHE A 20 -9.47 -16.02 -3.88
N GLN A 21 -10.19 -16.70 -3.00
CA GLN A 21 -10.50 -16.23 -1.65
C GLN A 21 -9.24 -15.90 -0.84
N VAL A 22 -8.16 -16.69 -1.02
CA VAL A 22 -6.90 -16.48 -0.28
C VAL A 22 -6.26 -15.13 -0.56
N PHE A 23 -6.39 -14.61 -1.79
CA PHE A 23 -5.91 -13.28 -2.15
C PHE A 23 -6.89 -12.18 -1.74
N ARG A 24 -8.20 -12.45 -1.79
CA ARG A 24 -9.24 -11.51 -1.35
C ARG A 24 -9.10 -11.14 0.11
N ASP A 25 -8.93 -12.15 0.96
CA ASP A 25 -8.86 -11.97 2.40
C ASP A 25 -7.43 -11.79 2.90
N HIS A 26 -6.43 -11.90 2.03
CA HIS A 26 -5.00 -11.86 2.36
C HIS A 26 -4.62 -12.94 3.38
N LEU A 27 -5.06 -14.16 3.13
CA LEU A 27 -4.71 -15.31 3.96
C LEU A 27 -3.22 -15.65 3.79
N PRO A 28 -2.57 -16.24 4.80
CA PRO A 28 -1.17 -16.64 4.73
C PRO A 28 -0.96 -17.63 3.59
N LEU A 29 -0.08 -17.28 2.65
CA LEU A 29 0.12 -18.07 1.44
C LEU A 29 1.07 -19.24 1.68
N ALA A 30 0.80 -20.34 0.99
CA ALA A 30 1.68 -21.50 0.90
C ALA A 30 3.06 -21.14 0.32
N ILE A 31 4.08 -21.86 0.77
CA ILE A 31 5.42 -21.75 0.18
C ILE A 31 5.34 -22.30 -1.26
N GLY A 32 5.84 -21.55 -2.24
CA GLY A 32 5.78 -21.95 -3.65
C GLY A 32 4.50 -21.57 -4.39
N ILE A 33 3.64 -20.71 -3.81
CA ILE A 33 2.42 -20.20 -4.48
C ILE A 33 2.73 -19.54 -5.83
N ASN A 34 3.94 -18.98 -5.99
CA ASN A 34 4.43 -18.41 -7.22
C ASN A 34 4.53 -19.44 -8.36
N GLN A 35 4.90 -20.69 -8.05
CA GLN A 35 5.01 -21.76 -9.05
C GLN A 35 3.61 -22.21 -9.49
N GLN A 36 2.68 -22.32 -8.54
CA GLN A 36 1.29 -22.65 -8.85
C GLN A 36 0.64 -21.57 -9.73
N LEU A 37 0.86 -20.30 -9.41
CA LEU A 37 0.37 -19.19 -10.23
C LEU A 37 1.03 -19.13 -11.61
N ALA A 38 2.34 -19.40 -11.71
CA ALA A 38 3.02 -19.45 -13.00
C ALA A 38 2.53 -20.59 -13.89
N ALA A 39 2.13 -21.72 -13.30
CA ALA A 39 1.54 -22.84 -14.04
C ALA A 39 0.11 -22.53 -14.53
N LEU A 40 -0.68 -21.78 -13.77
CA LEU A 40 -2.03 -21.38 -14.14
C LEU A 40 -2.06 -20.21 -15.14
N TYR A 41 -1.08 -19.31 -15.05
CA TYR A 41 -0.98 -18.11 -15.87
C TYR A 41 0.38 -18.04 -16.60
N PRO A 42 0.63 -18.94 -17.57
CA PRO A 42 1.89 -18.94 -18.33
C PRO A 42 2.04 -17.71 -19.24
N GLU A 43 0.94 -17.05 -19.57
CA GLU A 43 0.89 -15.83 -20.40
C GLU A 43 1.47 -14.58 -19.70
N ILE A 44 1.74 -14.65 -18.40
CA ILE A 44 2.15 -13.49 -17.58
C ILE A 44 3.66 -13.48 -17.40
N ASP A 45 4.26 -12.28 -17.48
CA ASP A 45 5.69 -12.11 -17.18
C ASP A 45 5.99 -12.54 -15.73
N PRO A 46 6.91 -13.50 -15.50
CA PRO A 46 7.30 -13.94 -14.16
C PRO A 46 7.80 -12.79 -13.29
N LYS A 47 8.33 -11.71 -13.87
CA LYS A 47 8.71 -10.50 -13.12
C LYS A 47 7.48 -9.79 -12.55
N LEU A 48 6.44 -9.60 -13.37
CA LEU A 48 5.18 -8.99 -12.95
C LEU A 48 4.54 -9.81 -11.82
N LEU A 49 4.54 -11.14 -11.95
CA LEU A 49 4.02 -12.06 -10.93
C LEU A 49 4.78 -11.92 -9.62
N LYS A 50 6.12 -11.90 -9.65
CA LYS A 50 6.96 -11.71 -8.45
C LYS A 50 6.70 -10.36 -7.78
N VAL A 51 6.63 -9.27 -8.55
CA VAL A 51 6.36 -7.92 -8.02
C VAL A 51 4.97 -7.85 -7.39
N SER A 52 3.98 -8.47 -8.03
CA SER A 52 2.60 -8.54 -7.53
C SER A 52 2.53 -9.27 -6.19
N LEU A 53 3.14 -10.45 -6.11
CA LEU A 53 3.22 -11.22 -4.87
C LEU A 53 3.97 -10.47 -3.78
N PHE A 54 5.13 -9.88 -4.11
CA PHE A 54 5.90 -9.08 -3.15
C PHE A 54 5.07 -7.93 -2.60
N ARG A 55 4.28 -7.24 -3.44
CA ARG A 55 3.39 -6.16 -2.99
C ARG A 55 2.26 -6.67 -2.11
N HIS A 56 1.71 -7.84 -2.42
CA HIS A 56 0.64 -8.45 -1.64
C HIS A 56 1.12 -8.88 -0.24
N THR A 57 2.25 -9.58 -0.15
CA THR A 57 2.81 -10.06 1.12
C THR A 57 3.33 -8.91 1.99
N ASN A 58 3.77 -7.81 1.38
CA ASN A 58 4.14 -6.59 2.09
C ASN A 58 2.95 -5.69 2.46
N SER A 59 1.71 -6.10 2.21
CA SER A 59 0.55 -5.30 2.59
C SER A 59 0.29 -5.39 4.10
N VAL A 60 -0.20 -4.29 4.69
CA VAL A 60 -0.55 -4.25 6.13
C VAL A 60 -1.63 -5.29 6.46
N ARG A 61 -2.57 -5.52 5.53
CA ARG A 61 -3.64 -6.50 5.70
C ARG A 61 -3.08 -7.93 5.76
N TYR A 62 -2.15 -8.27 4.87
CA TYR A 62 -1.47 -9.57 4.90
C TYR A 62 -0.69 -9.77 6.20
N LEU A 63 0.14 -8.81 6.60
CA LEU A 63 0.94 -8.93 7.83
C LEU A 63 0.06 -9.10 9.09
N LYS A 64 -1.11 -8.45 9.15
CA LYS A 64 -2.06 -8.62 10.26
C LYS A 64 -2.68 -10.01 10.33
N ASN A 65 -2.99 -10.60 9.18
CA ASN A 65 -3.49 -11.97 9.14
C ASN A 65 -2.38 -12.97 9.45
N MET A 66 -1.16 -12.69 8.98
CA MET A 66 0.03 -13.48 9.25
C MET A 66 0.33 -13.58 10.75
N GLU A 67 0.14 -12.49 11.50
CA GLU A 67 0.31 -12.45 12.96
C GLU A 67 -0.62 -13.44 13.69
N LYS A 68 -1.86 -13.61 13.21
CA LYS A 68 -2.88 -14.44 13.86
C LYS A 68 -2.95 -15.87 13.33
N ALA A 69 -2.32 -16.14 12.20
CA ALA A 69 -2.51 -17.40 11.52
C ALA A 69 -1.66 -18.53 12.08
N THR A 70 -2.25 -19.72 12.10
CA THR A 70 -1.60 -20.98 12.44
C THR A 70 -1.22 -21.79 11.21
N GLN A 71 -1.95 -21.64 10.11
CA GLN A 71 -1.78 -22.44 8.90
C GLN A 71 -1.64 -21.55 7.66
N ARG A 72 -0.95 -22.08 6.65
CA ARG A 72 -0.82 -21.51 5.31
C ARG A 72 -1.84 -22.15 4.39
N HIS A 73 -2.36 -21.38 3.45
CA HIS A 73 -3.36 -21.84 2.49
C HIS A 73 -2.79 -21.84 1.06
N ASP A 74 -3.14 -22.87 0.29
CA ASP A 74 -2.91 -22.92 -1.15
C ASP A 74 -3.92 -22.05 -1.93
N LEU A 75 -3.86 -22.06 -3.26
CA LEU A 75 -4.80 -21.30 -4.10
C LEU A 75 -6.26 -21.73 -3.94
N GLN A 76 -6.50 -22.99 -3.56
CA GLN A 76 -7.83 -23.58 -3.39
C GLN A 76 -8.36 -23.41 -1.96
N GLY A 77 -7.54 -22.91 -1.02
CA GLY A 77 -7.87 -22.72 0.38
C GLY A 77 -7.49 -23.90 1.28
N ASN A 78 -6.84 -24.94 0.75
CA ASN A 78 -6.40 -26.09 1.55
C ASN A 78 -5.19 -25.72 2.42
N ALA A 79 -5.10 -26.33 3.59
CA ALA A 79 -3.95 -26.17 4.47
C ALA A 79 -2.70 -26.79 3.80
N ALA A 80 -1.72 -25.95 3.49
CA ALA A 80 -0.50 -26.29 2.76
C ALA A 80 0.76 -26.05 3.60
N GLY A 81 0.63 -26.20 4.92
CA GLY A 81 1.72 -26.12 5.89
C GLY A 81 1.40 -25.23 7.08
N GLU A 82 2.22 -25.33 8.11
CA GLU A 82 2.08 -24.54 9.32
C GLU A 82 2.88 -23.24 9.28
N VAL A 83 2.41 -22.27 10.06
CA VAL A 83 3.11 -21.00 10.26
C VAL A 83 3.97 -21.12 11.52
N ALA A 84 5.29 -21.14 11.32
CA ALA A 84 6.23 -21.05 12.43
C ALA A 84 6.06 -19.74 13.20
N GLU A 85 6.22 -19.80 14.52
CA GLU A 85 6.00 -18.65 15.40
C GLU A 85 6.95 -17.48 15.10
N GLU A 86 8.18 -17.77 14.67
CA GLU A 86 9.16 -16.79 14.21
C GLU A 86 8.61 -15.88 13.10
N HIS A 87 7.86 -16.44 12.15
CA HIS A 87 7.25 -15.67 11.07
C HIS A 87 6.12 -14.78 11.55
N ARG A 88 5.39 -15.20 12.60
CA ARG A 88 4.35 -14.36 13.24
C ARG A 88 4.98 -13.19 13.97
N GLN A 89 6.04 -13.46 14.74
CA GLN A 89 6.77 -12.43 15.48
C GLN A 89 7.38 -11.40 14.53
N HIS A 90 8.02 -11.86 13.46
CA HIS A 90 8.57 -10.97 12.44
C HIS A 90 7.49 -10.11 11.77
N ALA A 91 6.32 -10.68 11.45
CA ALA A 91 5.21 -9.90 10.89
C ALA A 91 4.72 -8.80 11.85
N ALA A 92 4.63 -9.11 13.16
CA ALA A 92 4.26 -8.14 14.19
C ALA A 92 5.30 -7.01 14.34
N GLU A 93 6.60 -7.33 14.26
CA GLU A 93 7.68 -6.33 14.29
C GLU A 93 7.62 -5.40 13.08
N VAL A 94 7.51 -5.95 11.87
CA VAL A 94 7.42 -5.16 10.63
C VAL A 94 6.19 -4.24 10.66
N LEU A 95 5.06 -4.71 11.20
CA LEU A 95 3.89 -3.87 11.40
C LEU A 95 4.17 -2.71 12.35
N LYS A 96 4.76 -2.96 13.52
CA LYS A 96 5.10 -1.92 14.50
C LYS A 96 6.02 -0.86 13.89
N GLU A 97 7.07 -1.29 13.18
CA GLU A 97 7.99 -0.35 12.52
C GLU A 97 7.29 0.49 11.45
N ARG A 98 6.40 -0.12 10.64
CA ARG A 98 5.65 0.61 9.62
C ARG A 98 4.68 1.62 10.19
N PHE A 99 3.94 1.25 11.25
CA PHE A 99 3.01 2.18 11.88
C PHE A 99 3.74 3.36 12.51
N LYS A 100 4.92 3.15 13.11
CA LYS A 100 5.78 4.23 13.61
C LYS A 100 6.19 5.17 12.47
N LYS A 101 6.78 4.63 11.40
CA LYS A 101 7.21 5.44 10.23
C LYS A 101 6.05 6.20 9.58
N GLN A 102 4.89 5.57 9.43
CA GLN A 102 3.70 6.24 8.88
C GLN A 102 3.16 7.34 9.79
N ALA A 103 3.19 7.14 11.11
CA ALA A 103 2.76 8.17 12.06
C ALA A 103 3.69 9.40 12.00
N GLU A 104 5.00 9.18 11.88
CA GLU A 104 5.99 10.25 11.72
C GLU A 104 5.78 11.00 10.39
N GLN A 105 5.61 10.28 9.28
CA GLN A 105 5.32 10.89 7.97
C GLN A 105 4.05 11.72 7.99
N ARG A 106 2.93 11.19 8.52
CA ARG A 106 1.67 11.94 8.62
C ARG A 106 1.79 13.19 9.47
N ARG A 107 2.57 13.15 10.56
CA ARG A 107 2.83 14.33 11.40
C ARG A 107 3.64 15.38 10.63
N ALA A 108 4.67 14.96 9.89
CA ALA A 108 5.46 15.85 9.04
C ALA A 108 4.64 16.47 7.92
N GLU A 109 3.81 15.68 7.23
CA GLU A 109 2.90 16.17 6.17
C GLU A 109 1.85 17.14 6.72
N ALA A 110 1.28 16.86 7.89
CA ALA A 110 0.32 17.76 8.53
C ALA A 110 0.97 19.09 8.95
N ALA A 111 2.20 19.04 9.47
CA ALA A 111 2.96 20.25 9.82
C ALA A 111 3.31 21.07 8.56
N ALA A 112 3.74 20.42 7.48
CA ALA A 112 4.04 21.07 6.21
C ALA A 112 2.80 21.75 5.59
N LYS A 113 1.65 21.05 5.56
CA LYS A 113 0.39 21.62 5.07
C LYS A 113 -0.05 22.82 5.90
N LYS A 114 0.04 22.73 7.23
CA LYS A 114 -0.32 23.85 8.10
C LYS A 114 0.59 25.07 7.88
N ALA A 115 1.90 24.84 7.74
CA ALA A 115 2.84 25.92 7.44
C ALA A 115 2.56 26.58 6.08
N GLU A 116 2.21 25.79 5.05
CA GLU A 116 1.83 26.31 3.73
C GLU A 116 0.53 27.14 3.79
N GLU A 117 -0.48 26.66 4.52
CA GLU A 117 -1.73 27.41 4.71
C GLU A 117 -1.52 28.71 5.49
N ASP A 118 -0.72 28.69 6.55
CA ASP A 118 -0.40 29.88 7.33
C ASP A 118 0.40 30.90 6.51
N ALA A 119 1.34 30.43 5.67
CA ALA A 119 2.08 31.28 4.73
C ALA A 119 1.15 31.95 3.69
N LYS A 120 0.24 31.18 3.07
CA LYS A 120 -0.76 31.70 2.12
C LYS A 120 -1.69 32.74 2.76
N LYS A 121 -2.15 32.49 4.00
CA LYS A 121 -2.98 33.45 4.75
C LYS A 121 -2.21 34.73 5.06
N ALA A 122 -0.95 34.63 5.47
CA ALA A 122 -0.10 35.79 5.75
C ALA A 122 0.16 36.62 4.49
N GLU A 123 0.39 35.97 3.34
CA GLU A 123 0.55 36.65 2.05
C GLU A 123 -0.74 37.35 1.60
N ALA A 124 -1.88 36.69 1.70
CA ALA A 124 -3.18 37.29 1.37
C ALA A 124 -3.49 38.51 2.25
N GLN A 125 -3.17 38.45 3.55
CA GLN A 125 -3.32 39.59 4.46
C GLN A 125 -2.37 40.75 4.12
N ARG A 126 -1.14 40.46 3.70
CA ARG A 126 -0.18 41.48 3.26
C ARG A 126 -0.66 42.14 1.96
N ALA A 127 -1.10 41.35 0.99
CA ALA A 127 -1.66 41.87 -0.27
C ALA A 127 -2.87 42.78 -0.01
N ALA A 128 -3.83 42.34 0.82
CA ALA A 128 -5.00 43.15 1.18
C ALA A 128 -4.62 44.48 1.87
N LYS A 129 -3.64 44.46 2.77
CA LYS A 129 -3.14 45.69 3.43
C LYS A 129 -2.48 46.64 2.44
N LEU A 130 -1.70 46.13 1.49
CA LEU A 130 -1.06 46.93 0.44
C LEU A 130 -2.11 47.58 -0.47
N THR A 131 -3.15 46.84 -0.88
CA THR A 131 -4.25 47.37 -1.68
C THR A 131 -4.99 48.49 -0.95
N ALA A 132 -5.35 48.28 0.32
CA ALA A 132 -6.03 49.30 1.13
C ALA A 132 -5.18 50.57 1.33
N LEU A 133 -3.86 50.43 1.44
CA LEU A 133 -2.95 51.57 1.53
C LEU A 133 -2.91 52.34 0.20
N ALA A 134 -2.81 51.64 -0.93
CA ALA A 134 -2.80 52.24 -2.26
C ALA A 134 -4.10 53.03 -2.54
N GLU A 135 -5.26 52.49 -2.14
CA GLU A 135 -6.54 53.19 -2.29
C GLU A 135 -6.63 54.46 -1.43
N LYS A 136 -6.06 54.42 -0.20
CA LYS A 136 -6.10 55.56 0.72
C LYS A 136 -5.18 56.71 0.31
N PHE A 137 -4.03 56.41 -0.31
CA PHE A 137 -3.04 57.41 -0.71
C PHE A 137 -3.04 57.75 -2.21
N GLY A 138 -3.78 57.00 -3.04
CA GLY A 138 -3.91 57.22 -4.48
C GLY A 138 -5.04 58.18 -4.92
N ARG A 139 -5.94 58.58 -4.01
CA ARG A 139 -6.90 59.67 -4.28
C ARG A 139 -6.23 61.01 -4.01
N LYS A 140 -5.57 61.56 -5.02
CA LYS A 140 -5.19 62.98 -5.09
C LYS A 140 -5.36 63.49 -6.51
#